data_AF-A0A6V8QC41-F1
#
_entry.id   AF-A0A6V8QC41-F1
#
_cell.length_a   1.000
_cell.length_b   1.000
_cell.length_c   1.000
_cell.angle_alpha   90.00
_cell.angle_beta   90.00
_cell.angle_gamma   90.00
#
_symmetry.space_group_name_H-M   'P 1'
#
loop_
_entity.id
_entity.type
_entity.pdbx_description
1 polymer ?
#
loop_
_entity_poly.entity_id
_entity_poly.type
_entity_poly.pdbx_seq_one_letter_code
_entity_poly.pdbx_strand_id
1 'polypeptide(L)' 'MIREYIDSALSRAKYEIIDDEEPYYGEVPELEGVWATGKTLEECRHNLAEVIDGWLVVRLKKELPIPPIGEYR' A
#
# COMPACT_ATOMS: atom_id res chain seq x y z
N MET A 1 -13.96 -4.52 -6.88
CA MET A 1 -14.28 -4.51 -5.44
C MET A 1 -13.03 -4.10 -4.65
N ILE A 2 -13.05 -4.15 -3.31
CA ILE A 2 -11.92 -3.71 -2.45
C ILE A 2 -10.62 -4.43 -2.80
N ARG A 3 -10.68 -5.73 -3.08
CA ARG A 3 -9.51 -6.52 -3.45
C ARG A 3 -8.84 -6.02 -4.73
N GLU A 4 -9.61 -5.71 -5.76
CA GLU A 4 -9.09 -5.22 -7.03
C GLU A 4 -8.51 -3.80 -6.92
N TYR A 5 -9.04 -2.98 -6.00
CA TYR A 5 -8.41 -1.71 -5.64
C TYR A 5 -7.04 -1.93 -4.99
N ILE A 6 -6.94 -2.85 -4.02
CA ILE A 6 -5.67 -3.19 -3.35
C ILE A 6 -4.67 -3.77 -4.36
N ASP A 7 -5.09 -4.73 -5.18
CA ASP A 7 -4.24 -5.33 -6.22
C ASP A 7 -3.75 -4.27 -7.22
N SER A 8 -4.61 -3.31 -7.58
CA SER A 8 -4.23 -2.20 -8.45
C SER A 8 -3.25 -1.24 -7.78
N ALA A 9 -3.41 -0.96 -6.49
CA ALA A 9 -2.48 -0.14 -5.72
C ALA A 9 -1.11 -0.82 -5.59
N LEU A 10 -1.08 -2.13 -5.31
CA LEU A 10 0.16 -2.92 -5.27
C LEU A 10 0.85 -2.98 -6.62
N SER A 11 0.11 -3.01 -7.73
CA SER A 11 0.70 -2.99 -9.08
C SER A 11 1.43 -1.68 -9.41
N ARG A 12 1.12 -0.61 -8.66
CA ARG A 12 1.69 0.74 -8.78
C ARG A 12 2.70 1.04 -7.67
N ALA A 13 2.91 0.09 -6.76
CA ALA A 13 3.85 0.26 -5.67
C ALA A 13 5.27 0.43 -6.21
N LYS A 14 6.04 1.30 -5.55
CA LYS A 14 7.47 1.44 -5.76
C LYS A 14 8.19 0.73 -4.65
N TYR A 15 9.28 0.05 -5.00
CA TYR A 15 10.11 -0.68 -4.06
C TYR A 15 11.54 -0.18 -4.14
N GLU A 16 12.14 0.04 -2.99
CA GLU A 16 13.51 0.51 -2.85
C GLU A 16 14.23 -0.29 -1.77
N ILE A 17 15.56 -0.43 -1.91
CA ILE A 17 16.39 -1.01 -0.87
C ILE A 17 16.95 0.12 -0.01
N ILE A 18 16.72 0.05 1.29
CA ILE A 18 17.17 1.04 2.28
C ILE A 18 18.16 0.43 3.28
N ASP A 19 18.91 1.29 3.98
CA ASP A 19 19.82 0.88 5.07
C ASP A 19 19.02 0.74 6.39
N ASP A 20 18.34 -0.39 6.54
CA ASP A 20 17.48 -0.74 7.69
C ASP A 20 17.55 -2.25 8.01
N GLU A 21 17.07 -2.66 9.18
CA GLU A 21 16.91 -4.09 9.54
C GLU A 21 15.93 -4.80 8.60
N GLU A 22 14.94 -4.07 8.06
CA GLU A 22 14.03 -4.50 7.02
C GLU A 22 14.32 -3.75 5.71
N PRO A 23 15.29 -4.25 4.90
CA PRO A 23 15.87 -3.45 3.81
C PRO A 23 14.91 -3.19 2.65
N TYR A 24 13.79 -3.91 2.52
CA TYR A 24 12.85 -3.71 1.42
C TYR A 24 11.77 -2.72 1.84
N TYR A 25 11.89 -1.48 1.37
CA TYR A 25 10.86 -0.44 1.50
C TYR A 25 9.90 -0.51 0.32
N GLY A 26 8.60 -0.35 0.58
CA GLY A 26 7.56 -0.29 -0.43
C GLY A 26 6.55 0.80 -0.11
N GLU A 27 6.18 1.61 -1.11
CA GLU A 27 5.16 2.65 -0.98
C GLU A 27 4.20 2.65 -2.18
N VAL A 28 3.00 3.19 -2.00
CA VAL A 28 2.09 3.48 -3.11
C VAL A 28 1.99 5.01 -3.25
N PRO A 29 2.66 5.63 -4.23
CA PRO A 29 2.72 7.10 -4.35
C PRO A 29 1.35 7.78 -4.45
N GLU A 30 0.35 7.11 -5.04
CA GLU A 30 -1.02 7.61 -5.13
C GLU A 30 -1.79 7.57 -3.79
N LEU A 31 -1.29 6.82 -2.79
CA LEU A 31 -1.90 6.67 -1.47
C LEU A 31 -1.01 7.32 -0.40
N GLU A 32 -1.26 8.59 -0.12
CA GLU A 32 -0.46 9.35 0.84
C GLU A 32 -0.41 8.68 2.22
N GLY A 33 0.82 8.49 2.71
CA GLY A 33 1.12 7.87 3.99
C GLY A 33 1.07 6.33 4.00
N VAL A 34 0.88 5.69 2.84
CA VAL A 34 0.89 4.22 2.71
C VAL A 34 2.27 3.74 2.30
N TRP A 35 2.95 3.08 3.24
CA TRP A 35 4.22 2.41 3.02
C TRP A 35 4.38 1.25 3.98
N ALA A 36 5.30 0.33 3.66
CA ALA A 36 5.67 -0.80 4.50
C ALA A 36 7.14 -1.18 4.26
N THR A 37 7.70 -1.91 5.21
CA THR A 37 9.03 -2.52 5.11
C THR A 37 8.93 -4.05 5.24
N GLY A 38 9.99 -4.77 4.86
CA GLY A 38 10.12 -6.20 5.09
C GLY A 38 11.55 -6.70 4.88
N LYS A 39 11.85 -7.90 5.39
CA LYS A 39 13.17 -8.54 5.22
C LYS A 39 13.36 -9.12 3.83
N THR A 40 12.26 -9.37 3.13
CA THR A 40 12.23 -9.75 1.72
C THR A 40 11.25 -8.89 0.94
N LEU A 41 11.41 -8.83 -0.39
CA LEU A 41 10.45 -8.13 -1.26
C LEU A 41 9.03 -8.70 -1.14
N GLU A 42 8.91 -10.01 -0.95
CA GLU A 42 7.61 -10.69 -0.82
C GLU A 42 6.93 -10.34 0.51
N GLU A 43 7.70 -10.29 1.60
CA GLU A 43 7.22 -9.83 2.90
C GLU A 43 6.81 -8.35 2.86
N CYS A 44 7.65 -7.49 2.28
CA CYS A 44 7.31 -6.07 2.09
C CYS A 44 6.01 -5.91 1.30
N ARG A 45 5.82 -6.67 0.21
CA ARG A 45 4.58 -6.64 -0.58
C ARG A 45 3.36 -7.13 0.20
N HIS A 46 3.54 -8.16 1.04
CA HIS A 46 2.48 -8.64 1.92
C HIS A 46 2.09 -7.58 2.97
N ASN A 47 3.08 -7.02 3.67
CA ASN A 47 2.88 -5.97 4.66
C ASN A 47 2.22 -4.74 4.04
N LEU A 48 2.64 -4.34 2.83
CA LEU A 48 2.04 -3.22 2.11
C LEU A 48 0.56 -3.45 1.81
N ALA A 49 0.16 -4.69 1.47
CA ALA A 49 -1.24 -5.03 1.25
C ALA A 49 -2.09 -4.87 2.53
N GLU A 50 -1.56 -5.31 3.67
CA GLU A 50 -2.22 -5.15 4.98
C GLU A 50 -2.34 -3.67 5.38
N VAL A 51 -1.30 -2.87 5.13
CA VAL A 51 -1.33 -1.43 5.38
C VAL A 51 -2.39 -0.74 4.51
N ILE A 52 -2.51 -1.10 3.23
CA ILE A 52 -3.56 -0.54 2.34
C ILE A 52 -4.95 -0.90 2.88
N ASP A 53 -5.18 -2.15 3.29
CA ASP A 53 -6.47 -2.58 3.83
C ASP A 53 -6.84 -1.79 5.11
N GLY A 54 -5.91 -1.69 6.06
CA GLY A 54 -6.10 -0.89 7.28
C GLY A 54 -6.34 0.59 6.99
N TRP A 55 -5.59 1.16 6.04
CA TRP A 55 -5.75 2.55 5.59
C TRP A 55 -7.13 2.81 4.98
N LEU A 56 -7.64 1.87 4.16
CA LEU A 56 -8.99 1.94 3.61
C LEU A 56 -10.05 1.91 4.71
N VAL A 57 -9.92 1.02 5.70
CA VAL A 57 -10.84 0.95 6.85
C VAL A 57 -10.89 2.28 7.60
N VAL A 58 -9.75 2.92 7.84
CA VAL A 58 -9.70 4.22 8.52
C VAL A 58 -10.40 5.30 7.70
N ARG A 59 -10.15 5.36 6.38
CA ARG A 59 -10.77 6.37 5.51
C ARG A 59 -12.28 6.19 5.40
N LEU A 60 -12.75 4.95 5.23
CA LEU A 60 -14.18 4.64 5.20
C LEU A 60 -14.87 5.03 6.51
N LYS A 61 -14.27 4.69 7.67
CA LYS A 61 -14.83 5.05 8.98
C LYS A 61 -14.88 6.55 9.25
N LYS A 62 -13.96 7.31 8.65
CA LYS A 62 -13.84 8.77 8.82
C LYS A 62 -14.47 9.55 7.66
N GLU A 63 -15.14 8.88 6.73
CA GLU A 63 -15.72 9.49 5.52
C GLU A 63 -14.70 10.33 4.72
N LEU A 64 -13.44 9.89 4.73
CA LEU A 64 -12.36 10.54 4.00
C LEU A 64 -12.37 10.07 2.54
N PRO A 65 -11.96 10.94 1.59
CA PRO A 65 -11.90 10.56 0.18
C PRO A 65 -10.89 9.43 -0.04
N ILE A 66 -11.27 8.46 -0.87
CA ILE A 66 -10.37 7.41 -1.36
C ILE A 66 -9.90 7.88 -2.75
N PRO A 67 -8.58 8.06 -2.97
CA PRO A 67 -8.03 8.41 -4.27
C PRO A 67 -8.36 7.35 -5.32
N PRO A 68 -8.64 7.74 -6.58
CA PRO A 68 -8.82 6.77 -7.64
C PRO A 68 -7.50 6.06 -7.95
N ILE A 69 -7.55 4.75 -8.16
CA ILE A 69 -6.41 3.92 -8.57
C ILE A 69 -6.78 3.19 -9.86
N GLY A 70 -6.17 3.58 -10.98
CA GLY A 70 -6.53 3.05 -12.29
C GLY A 70 -8.01 3.35 -12.62
N GLU A 71 -8.81 2.29 -12.81
CA GLU A 71 -10.24 2.39 -13.08
C GLU A 71 -11.11 2.35 -11.81
N TYR A 72 -10.49 2.10 -10.64
CA TYR A 72 -11.20 1.95 -9.37
C TYR A 72 -11.29 3.29 -8.63
N ARG A 73 -12.44 3.54 -8.01
CA ARG A 73 -12.78 4.76 -7.24
C ARG A 73 -13.38 4.38 -5.89
#